data_AF-A0A7Z9Y390-F1
#
_entry.id   AF-A0A7Z9Y390-F1
#
_cell.length_a   1.000
_cell.length_b   1.000
_cell.length_c   1.000
_cell.angle_alpha   90.00
_cell.angle_beta   90.00
_cell.angle_gamma   90.00
#
_symmetry.space_group_name_H-M   'P 1'
#
loop_
_entity.id
_entity.type
_entity.pdbx_description
1 polymer ?
#
loop_
_entity_poly.entity_id
_entity_poly.type
_entity_poly.pdbx_seq_one_letter_code
_entity_poly.pdbx_strand_id
1 'polypeptide(L)'
;MPRNGIAQREWIIALSVAVTTAVIGMIPYLLGSSLVPDGVVYTHLIMNPEDAQTYWAKMLQGFNGSLLYTIPFTPEPHQGAFVGVFYVWLGYLGRLTGLSLTTIWHWSRTGSAIILYIITFRFAAEFFPANKNARWTAYLLAIFGSGLGWFLFAVGQPYWLGAFPVDFKQPGAHLFFTALTYPHIIIGTAVILVDMLAL
;
A
#
# COMPACT_ATOMS: atom_id res chain seq x y z
N MET A 1 -8.15 -27.87 9.69
CA MET A 1 -6.97 -27.17 9.13
C MET A 1 -5.97 -26.92 10.24
N PRO A 2 -4.90 -27.73 10.31
CA PRO A 2 -3.57 -27.21 10.52
C PRO A 2 -2.68 -27.75 9.39
N ARG A 3 -2.43 -26.96 8.36
CA ARG A 3 -1.53 -27.34 7.25
C ARG A 3 -0.27 -26.48 7.39
N ASN A 4 0.87 -27.18 7.43
CA ASN A 4 2.25 -26.70 7.58
C ASN A 4 2.62 -26.52 9.05
N GLY A 5 3.59 -27.30 9.54
CA GLY A 5 4.08 -27.35 10.94
C GLY A 5 4.78 -26.08 11.43
N ILE A 6 4.23 -24.91 11.10
CA ILE A 6 4.70 -23.59 11.50
C ILE A 6 4.13 -23.28 12.88
N ALA A 7 5.00 -22.88 13.82
CA ALA A 7 4.55 -22.58 15.17
C ALA A 7 3.68 -21.32 15.19
N GLN A 8 2.62 -21.31 16.01
CA GLN A 8 1.76 -20.13 16.21
C GLN A 8 2.57 -18.87 16.56
N ARG A 9 3.65 -19.04 17.33
CA ARG A 9 4.59 -17.96 17.68
C ARG A 9 5.18 -17.27 16.45
N GLU A 10 5.46 -18.01 15.37
CA GLU A 10 6.01 -17.41 14.15
C GLU A 10 5.00 -16.51 13.44
N TRP A 11 3.73 -16.92 13.39
CA TRP A 11 2.66 -16.07 12.85
C TRP A 11 2.45 -14.80 13.67
N ILE A 12 2.53 -14.89 15.00
CA ILE A 12 2.47 -13.72 15.88
C ILE A 12 3.64 -12.78 15.58
N ILE A 13 4.86 -13.29 15.46
CA ILE A 13 6.04 -12.46 15.13
C ILE A 13 5.89 -11.86 13.73
N ALA A 14 5.41 -12.62 12.73
CA ALA A 14 5.22 -12.13 11.37
C ALA A 14 4.18 -11.00 11.34
N LEU A 15 3.08 -11.15 12.09
CA LEU A 15 2.09 -10.10 12.30
C LEU A 15 2.70 -8.87 12.99
N SER A 16 3.51 -9.05 14.04
CA SER A 16 4.21 -7.95 14.70
C SER A 16 5.14 -7.20 13.74
N VAL A 17 5.91 -7.90 12.92
CA VAL A 17 6.73 -7.29 11.86
C VAL A 17 5.84 -6.52 10.90
N ALA A 18 4.78 -7.15 10.37
CA ALA A 18 3.86 -6.53 9.41
C ALA A 18 3.24 -5.23 9.94
N VAL A 19 2.70 -5.25 11.16
CA VAL A 19 2.11 -4.07 11.82
C VAL A 19 3.18 -3.01 12.07
N THR A 20 4.33 -3.39 12.60
CA THR A 20 5.41 -2.44 12.91
C THR A 20 5.89 -1.73 11.63
N THR A 21 6.11 -2.48 10.54
CA THR A 21 6.52 -1.92 9.25
C THR A 21 5.45 -1.02 8.66
N ALA A 22 4.16 -1.40 8.73
CA ALA A 22 3.07 -0.58 8.23
C ALA A 22 2.90 0.73 9.02
N VAL A 23 3.11 0.70 10.34
CA VAL A 23 3.10 1.88 11.22
C VAL A 23 4.30 2.78 10.96
N ILE A 24 5.52 2.22 10.84
CA ILE A 24 6.71 2.97 10.43
C ILE A 24 6.49 3.63 9.07
N GLY A 25 5.82 2.95 8.15
CA GLY A 25 5.42 3.50 6.86
C GLY A 25 4.41 4.66 6.93
N MET A 26 3.94 5.06 8.11
CA MET A 26 3.18 6.31 8.29
C MET A 26 4.09 7.54 8.49
N ILE A 27 5.34 7.34 8.93
CA ILE A 27 6.29 8.42 9.22
C ILE A 27 6.39 9.44 8.07
N PRO A 28 6.62 9.06 6.80
CA PRO A 28 6.74 10.04 5.73
C PRO A 28 5.47 10.89 5.52
N TYR A 29 4.28 10.33 5.79
CA TYR A 29 3.03 11.09 5.72
C TYR A 29 2.88 12.06 6.89
N LEU A 30 3.24 11.63 8.10
CA LEU A 30 3.23 12.49 9.29
C LEU A 30 4.21 13.65 9.14
N LEU A 31 5.41 13.36 8.64
CA LEU A 31 6.41 14.38 8.30
C LEU A 31 5.87 15.35 7.23
N GLY A 32 5.24 14.82 6.18
CA GLY A 32 4.58 15.62 5.16
C GLY A 32 3.55 16.58 5.75
N SER A 33 2.72 16.13 6.68
CA SER A 33 1.75 16.97 7.39
C SER A 33 2.39 17.99 8.34
N SER A 34 3.53 17.69 8.96
CA SER A 34 4.19 18.61 9.90
C SER A 34 5.10 19.64 9.23
N LEU A 35 5.54 19.38 8.00
CA LEU A 35 6.51 20.20 7.27
C LEU A 35 5.87 21.01 6.14
N VAL A 36 4.54 21.11 6.12
CA VAL A 36 3.80 21.87 5.10
C VAL A 36 4.16 23.36 5.20
N PRO A 37 4.65 23.99 4.11
CA PRO A 37 4.88 25.44 4.09
C PRO A 37 3.58 26.23 4.22
N ASP A 38 3.68 27.48 4.68
CA ASP A 38 2.54 28.38 4.74
C ASP A 38 1.94 28.62 3.34
N GLY A 39 0.61 28.61 3.27
CA GLY A 39 -0.14 28.88 2.03
C GLY A 39 -0.30 27.68 1.08
N VAL A 40 0.17 26.48 1.45
CA VAL A 40 -0.07 25.25 0.67
C VAL A 40 -0.74 24.15 1.52
N VAL A 41 -1.34 23.16 0.86
CA VAL A 41 -2.01 22.02 1.51
C VAL A 41 -1.31 20.73 1.10
N TYR A 42 -0.92 19.92 2.08
CA TYR A 42 -0.42 18.59 1.80
C TYR A 42 -1.56 17.64 1.44
N THR A 43 -1.43 16.98 0.30
CA THR A 43 -2.44 16.08 -0.25
C THR A 43 -2.39 14.67 0.33
N HIS A 44 -1.57 14.42 1.36
CA HIS A 44 -1.40 13.11 1.99
C HIS A 44 -0.90 12.01 1.05
N LEU A 45 -0.05 12.41 0.09
CA LEU A 45 0.53 11.55 -0.93
C LEU A 45 2.05 11.69 -0.92
N ILE A 46 2.76 10.58 -1.16
CA ILE A 46 4.22 10.57 -1.25
C ILE A 46 4.67 10.53 -2.71
N MET A 47 3.83 10.02 -3.61
CA MET A 47 4.21 9.85 -5.00
C MET A 47 3.01 9.77 -5.95
N ASN A 48 3.30 9.90 -7.24
CA ASN A 48 2.36 9.91 -8.35
C ASN A 48 1.10 10.77 -8.05
N PRO A 49 1.25 12.03 -7.61
CA PRO A 49 0.11 12.87 -7.26
C PRO A 49 -0.92 13.01 -8.40
N GLU A 50 -0.46 12.90 -9.66
CA GLU A 50 -1.26 12.87 -10.88
C GLU A 50 -2.27 11.71 -10.92
N ASP A 51 -1.85 10.50 -10.56
CA ASP A 51 -2.72 9.32 -10.51
C ASP A 51 -3.68 9.43 -9.32
N ALA A 52 -3.18 9.94 -8.20
CA ALA A 52 -3.93 9.93 -6.95
C ALA A 52 -5.20 10.78 -6.98
N GLN A 53 -5.24 11.85 -7.78
CA GLN A 53 -6.45 12.69 -7.91
C GLN A 53 -7.65 11.89 -8.42
N THR A 54 -7.42 10.89 -9.28
CA THR A 54 -8.50 10.04 -9.76
C THR A 54 -9.05 9.11 -8.67
N TYR A 55 -8.24 8.73 -7.68
CA TYR A 55 -8.69 7.94 -6.54
C TYR A 55 -9.45 8.78 -5.52
N TRP A 56 -8.98 10.00 -5.25
CA TRP A 56 -9.70 10.96 -4.41
C TRP A 56 -11.08 11.30 -4.98
N ALA A 57 -11.17 11.56 -6.29
CA ALA A 57 -12.46 11.77 -6.95
C ALA A 57 -13.42 10.59 -6.79
N LYS A 58 -12.93 9.35 -6.93
CA LYS A 58 -13.73 8.13 -6.69
C LYS A 58 -14.24 8.04 -5.25
N MET A 59 -13.35 8.28 -4.28
CA MET A 59 -13.73 8.31 -2.86
C MET A 59 -14.74 9.41 -2.56
N LEU A 60 -14.59 10.60 -3.14
CA LEU A 60 -15.54 11.69 -2.94
C LEU A 60 -16.92 11.36 -3.53
N GLN A 61 -16.99 10.77 -4.72
CA GLN A 61 -18.26 10.33 -5.29
C GLN A 61 -18.95 9.27 -4.43
N GLY A 62 -18.19 8.30 -3.92
CA GLY A 62 -18.68 7.28 -2.99
C GLY A 62 -19.20 7.88 -1.68
N PHE A 63 -18.47 8.85 -1.12
CA PHE A 63 -18.89 9.60 0.06
C PHE A 63 -20.22 10.34 -0.17
N ASN A 64 -20.37 10.93 -1.35
CA ASN A 64 -21.60 11.61 -1.76
C ASN A 64 -22.74 10.63 -2.14
N GLY A 65 -22.52 9.31 -2.05
CA GLY A 65 -23.55 8.29 -2.23
C GLY A 65 -23.61 7.63 -3.60
N SER A 66 -22.65 7.90 -4.48
CA SER A 66 -22.56 7.20 -5.76
C SER A 66 -22.09 5.76 -5.55
N LEU A 67 -22.70 4.80 -6.25
CA LEU A 67 -22.25 3.41 -6.27
C LEU A 67 -21.32 3.10 -7.46
N LEU A 68 -21.41 3.93 -8.50
CA LEU A 68 -20.63 3.85 -9.73
C LEU A 68 -19.76 5.09 -9.86
N TYR A 69 -18.67 4.98 -10.61
CA TYR A 69 -17.76 6.10 -10.87
C TYR A 69 -18.11 6.79 -12.18
N THR A 70 -18.19 8.11 -12.17
CA THR A 70 -18.15 8.97 -13.36
C THR A 70 -16.85 9.75 -13.42
N ILE A 71 -16.26 9.97 -14.60
CA ILE A 71 -14.99 10.68 -14.75
C ILE A 71 -15.26 12.19 -14.68
N PRO A 72 -14.86 12.90 -13.61
CA PRO A 72 -15.12 14.34 -13.51
C PRO A 72 -14.12 15.19 -14.32
N PHE A 73 -13.12 14.54 -14.93
CA PHE A 73 -12.01 15.19 -15.65
C PHE A 73 -12.24 15.26 -17.16
N THR A 74 -13.48 15.01 -17.61
CA THR A 74 -13.86 14.99 -19.01
C THR A 74 -15.20 15.71 -19.16
N PRO A 75 -15.37 16.63 -20.13
CA PRO A 75 -16.65 17.31 -20.37
C PRO A 75 -17.67 16.42 -21.09
N GLU A 76 -17.24 15.32 -21.70
CA GLU A 76 -18.08 14.41 -22.46
C GLU A 76 -19.13 13.75 -21.55
N PRO A 77 -20.43 13.84 -21.88
CA PRO A 77 -21.45 13.14 -21.13
C PRO A 77 -21.28 11.63 -21.23
N HIS A 78 -21.30 10.94 -20.09
CA HIS A 78 -21.24 9.49 -20.05
C HIS A 78 -21.94 8.94 -18.79
N GLN A 79 -22.28 7.66 -18.80
CA GLN A 79 -22.86 6.98 -17.64
C GLN A 79 -21.78 6.60 -16.62
N GLY A 80 -22.17 6.37 -15.37
CA GLY A 80 -21.28 5.79 -14.37
C GLY A 80 -20.96 4.33 -14.68
N ALA A 81 -19.75 3.88 -14.35
CA ALA A 81 -19.29 2.52 -14.61
C ALA A 81 -18.61 1.89 -13.38
N PHE A 82 -18.45 0.55 -13.41
CA PHE A 82 -17.72 -0.21 -12.40
C PHE A 82 -16.19 -0.08 -12.56
N VAL A 83 -15.69 1.15 -12.62
CA VAL A 83 -14.25 1.44 -12.80
C VAL A 83 -13.67 1.99 -11.51
N GLY A 84 -12.73 1.25 -10.90
CA GLY A 84 -12.09 1.66 -9.65
C GLY A 84 -13.06 1.68 -8.45
N VAL A 85 -14.10 0.85 -8.47
CA VAL A 85 -15.16 0.80 -7.45
C VAL A 85 -14.63 0.54 -6.05
N PHE A 86 -13.47 -0.11 -5.92
CA PHE A 86 -12.72 -0.20 -4.67
C PHE A 86 -12.64 1.16 -3.95
N TYR A 87 -12.29 2.23 -4.65
CA TYR A 87 -12.20 3.58 -4.07
C TYR A 87 -13.57 4.23 -3.83
N VAL A 88 -14.56 3.94 -4.66
CA VAL A 88 -15.95 4.39 -4.42
C VAL A 88 -16.47 3.79 -3.12
N TRP A 89 -16.21 2.50 -2.87
CA TRP A 89 -16.61 1.83 -1.63
C TRP A 89 -15.85 2.33 -0.41
N LEU A 90 -14.56 2.69 -0.54
CA LEU A 90 -13.85 3.41 0.52
C LEU A 90 -14.51 4.76 0.82
N GLY A 91 -14.93 5.50 -0.21
CA GLY A 91 -15.74 6.71 -0.05
C GLY A 91 -17.02 6.48 0.75
N TYR A 92 -17.76 5.43 0.37
CA TYR A 92 -18.99 5.04 1.05
C TYR A 92 -18.74 4.63 2.51
N LEU A 93 -17.63 3.95 2.79
CA LEU A 93 -17.20 3.64 4.16
C LEU A 93 -16.94 4.93 4.96
N GLY A 94 -16.34 5.95 4.36
CA GLY A 94 -16.20 7.28 4.98
C GLY A 94 -17.55 7.89 5.36
N ARG A 95 -18.54 7.79 4.46
CA ARG A 95 -19.91 8.24 4.74
C ARG A 95 -20.55 7.47 5.90
N LEU A 96 -20.45 6.14 5.90
CA LEU A 96 -21.05 5.28 6.94
C LEU A 96 -20.43 5.50 8.32
N THR A 97 -19.12 5.73 8.38
CA THR A 97 -18.37 5.86 9.63
C THR A 97 -18.31 7.29 10.14
N GLY A 98 -18.61 8.29 9.29
CA GLY A 98 -18.41 9.71 9.59
C GLY A 98 -16.94 10.14 9.63
N LEU A 99 -16.01 9.27 9.24
CA LEU A 99 -14.58 9.56 9.19
C LEU A 99 -14.22 10.34 7.93
N SER A 100 -13.17 11.16 8.03
CA SER A 100 -12.62 11.87 6.88
C SER A 100 -12.11 10.90 5.82
N LEU A 101 -12.20 11.28 4.54
CA LEU A 101 -11.65 10.49 3.44
C LEU A 101 -10.14 10.27 3.59
N THR A 102 -9.42 11.23 4.17
CA THR A 102 -8.00 11.09 4.50
C THR A 102 -7.74 9.98 5.51
N THR A 103 -8.58 9.88 6.55
CA THR A 103 -8.51 8.79 7.53
C THR A 103 -8.76 7.45 6.85
N ILE A 104 -9.81 7.34 6.04
CA ILE A 104 -10.13 6.10 5.32
C ILE A 104 -9.00 5.72 4.34
N TRP A 105 -8.41 6.69 3.66
CA TRP A 105 -7.27 6.47 2.77
C TRP A 105 -6.11 5.81 3.51
N HIS A 106 -5.67 6.40 4.62
CA HIS A 106 -4.56 5.85 5.40
C HIS A 106 -4.90 4.51 6.04
N TRP A 107 -6.13 4.31 6.52
CA TRP A 107 -6.59 3.01 7.03
C TRP A 107 -6.55 1.93 5.96
N SER A 108 -7.08 2.23 4.76
CA SER A 108 -7.07 1.29 3.65
C SER A 108 -5.63 0.95 3.25
N ARG A 109 -4.72 1.93 3.19
CA ARG A 109 -3.31 1.71 2.86
C ARG A 109 -2.61 0.85 3.90
N THR A 110 -2.72 1.22 5.18
CA THR A 110 -2.07 0.50 6.28
C THR A 110 -2.62 -0.90 6.45
N GLY A 111 -3.95 -1.07 6.38
CA GLY A 111 -4.59 -2.39 6.40
C GLY A 111 -4.14 -3.27 5.24
N SER A 112 -4.08 -2.71 4.03
CA SER A 112 -3.58 -3.41 2.85
C SER A 112 -2.12 -3.83 3.01
N ALA A 113 -1.27 -2.96 3.56
CA ALA A 113 0.14 -3.27 3.80
C ALA A 113 0.31 -4.43 4.78
N ILE A 114 -0.45 -4.43 5.89
CA ILE A 114 -0.44 -5.53 6.85
C ILE A 114 -0.86 -6.84 6.17
N ILE A 115 -1.93 -6.82 5.37
CA ILE A 115 -2.39 -7.99 4.60
C ILE A 115 -1.27 -8.48 3.68
N LEU A 116 -0.67 -7.60 2.87
CA LEU A 116 0.41 -7.95 1.95
C LEU A 116 1.58 -8.62 2.68
N TYR A 117 2.03 -8.05 3.80
CA TYR A 117 3.15 -8.62 4.56
C TYR A 117 2.81 -9.98 5.17
N ILE A 118 1.62 -10.16 5.75
CA ILE A 118 1.20 -11.48 6.26
C ILE A 118 1.12 -12.51 5.13
N ILE A 119 0.56 -12.14 3.97
CA ILE A 119 0.51 -13.01 2.80
C ILE A 119 1.92 -13.33 2.29
N THR A 120 2.86 -12.39 2.34
CA THR A 120 4.26 -12.63 1.98
C THR A 120 4.90 -13.66 2.92
N PHE A 121 4.62 -13.60 4.23
CA PHE A 121 5.08 -14.62 5.17
C PHE A 121 4.45 -15.98 4.86
N ARG A 122 3.14 -16.03 4.59
CA ARG A 122 2.44 -17.25 4.17
C ARG A 122 3.08 -17.87 2.93
N PHE A 123 3.36 -17.03 1.94
CA PHE A 123 3.99 -17.44 0.69
C PHE A 123 5.37 -18.06 0.97
N ALA A 124 6.23 -17.37 1.72
CA ALA A 124 7.53 -17.93 2.11
C ALA A 124 7.40 -19.24 2.93
N ALA A 125 6.34 -19.36 3.75
CA ALA A 125 6.11 -20.56 4.55
C ALA A 125 5.70 -21.78 3.72
N GLU A 126 5.05 -21.57 2.58
CA GLU A 126 4.70 -22.65 1.66
C GLU A 126 5.94 -23.25 0.98
N PHE A 127 6.88 -22.40 0.53
CA PHE A 127 8.09 -22.85 -0.15
C PHE A 127 9.19 -23.34 0.80
N PHE A 128 9.18 -22.90 2.06
CA PHE A 128 10.16 -23.30 3.07
C PHE A 128 9.47 -23.85 4.34
N PRO A 129 8.76 -24.99 4.27
CA PRO A 129 7.97 -25.50 5.39
C PRO A 129 8.85 -25.97 6.56
N ALA A 130 9.91 -26.72 6.28
CA ALA A 130 10.81 -27.29 7.29
C ALA A 130 11.96 -26.35 7.70
N ASN A 131 12.42 -25.47 6.79
CA ASN A 131 13.56 -24.60 7.04
C ASN A 131 13.11 -23.22 7.54
N LYS A 132 13.07 -23.07 8.86
CA LYS A 132 12.71 -21.82 9.52
C LYS A 132 13.60 -20.65 9.09
N ASN A 133 14.92 -20.84 9.03
CA ASN A 133 15.84 -19.76 8.70
C ASN A 133 15.62 -19.27 7.27
N ALA A 134 15.53 -20.18 6.30
CA ALA A 134 15.26 -19.82 4.90
C ALA A 134 13.92 -19.09 4.74
N ARG A 135 12.86 -19.54 5.42
CA ARG A 135 11.55 -18.88 5.43
C ARG A 135 11.63 -17.43 5.92
N TRP A 136 12.29 -17.21 7.05
CA TRP A 136 12.44 -15.85 7.62
C TRP A 136 13.36 -14.97 6.78
N THR A 137 14.45 -15.51 6.24
CA THR A 137 15.31 -14.79 5.32
C THR A 137 14.55 -14.37 4.06
N ALA A 138 13.79 -15.28 3.44
CA ALA A 138 12.97 -14.97 2.27
C ALA A 138 11.91 -13.90 2.59
N TYR A 139 11.20 -14.04 3.71
CA TYR A 139 10.19 -13.06 4.15
C TYR A 139 10.78 -11.66 4.37
N LEU A 140 11.88 -11.56 5.12
CA LEU A 140 12.50 -10.28 5.44
C LEU A 140 13.17 -9.66 4.21
N LEU A 141 13.82 -10.44 3.35
CA LEU A 141 14.38 -9.95 2.10
C LEU A 141 13.30 -9.49 1.11
N ALA A 142 12.16 -10.18 1.05
CA ALA A 142 11.05 -9.76 0.19
C ALA A 142 10.50 -8.38 0.61
N ILE A 143 10.40 -8.11 1.92
CA ILE A 143 9.95 -6.82 2.41
C ILE A 143 11.06 -5.76 2.30
N PHE A 144 12.24 -6.02 2.85
CA PHE A 144 13.27 -5.00 3.11
C PHE A 144 14.49 -5.05 2.18
N GLY A 145 14.61 -6.08 1.33
CA GLY A 145 15.77 -6.26 0.46
C GLY A 145 15.86 -5.25 -0.69
N SER A 146 14.82 -4.45 -0.89
CA SER A 146 14.70 -3.42 -1.93
C SER A 146 13.64 -2.39 -1.52
N GLY A 147 13.39 -1.34 -2.31
CA GLY A 147 12.48 -0.27 -1.86
C GLY A 147 13.19 0.85 -1.07
N LEU A 148 14.53 0.86 -1.02
CA LEU A 148 15.32 1.71 -0.13
C LEU A 148 15.89 2.96 -0.81
N GLY A 149 15.49 3.28 -2.04
CA GLY A 149 15.94 4.49 -2.75
C GLY A 149 15.65 5.79 -2.01
N TRP A 150 14.71 5.80 -1.05
CA TRP A 150 14.48 6.96 -0.19
C TRP A 150 15.68 7.31 0.70
N PHE A 151 16.53 6.33 1.05
CA PHE A 151 17.73 6.56 1.87
C PHE A 151 18.74 7.47 1.16
N LEU A 152 18.80 7.38 -0.17
CA LEU A 152 19.65 8.23 -1.02
C LEU A 152 19.31 9.72 -0.85
N PHE A 153 18.02 10.06 -0.67
CA PHE A 153 17.61 11.42 -0.34
C PHE A 153 18.03 11.83 1.07
N ALA A 154 17.92 10.92 2.04
CA ALA A 154 18.31 11.19 3.43
C ALA A 154 19.81 11.52 3.58
N VAL A 155 20.67 10.93 2.73
CA VAL A 155 22.12 11.22 2.71
C VAL A 155 22.51 12.32 1.72
N GLY A 156 21.54 13.02 1.11
CA GLY A 156 21.79 14.10 0.16
C GLY A 156 22.41 13.65 -1.18
N GLN A 157 22.27 12.38 -1.55
CA GLN A 157 22.80 11.77 -2.77
C GLN A 157 21.67 11.14 -3.59
N PRO A 158 20.75 11.93 -4.20
CA PRO A 158 19.53 11.42 -4.83
C PRO A 158 19.77 10.53 -6.07
N TYR A 159 21.01 10.39 -6.51
CA TYR A 159 21.42 9.52 -7.61
C TYR A 159 22.44 8.52 -7.12
N TRP A 160 22.34 7.28 -7.60
CA TRP A 160 23.34 6.24 -7.36
C TRP A 160 23.89 5.77 -8.69
N LEU A 161 25.22 5.81 -8.86
CA LEU A 161 25.89 5.44 -10.12
C LEU A 161 25.31 6.15 -11.36
N GLY A 162 24.88 7.41 -11.21
CA GLY A 162 24.27 8.20 -12.28
C GLY A 162 22.81 7.86 -12.60
N ALA A 163 22.19 6.93 -11.85
CA ALA A 163 20.80 6.54 -12.02
C ALA A 163 19.90 7.08 -10.90
N PHE A 164 18.74 7.60 -11.27
CA PHE A 164 17.67 7.91 -10.33
C PHE A 164 17.01 6.62 -9.82
N PRO A 165 16.67 6.51 -8.52
CA PRO A 165 16.25 5.24 -7.92
C PRO A 165 14.98 4.69 -8.59
N VAL A 166 15.01 3.39 -8.90
CA VAL A 166 13.89 2.73 -9.59
C VAL A 166 12.62 2.75 -8.76
N ASP A 167 12.72 2.79 -7.43
CA ASP A 167 11.58 2.84 -6.51
C ASP A 167 10.64 4.02 -6.82
N PHE A 168 11.20 5.14 -7.27
CA PHE A 168 10.45 6.36 -7.60
C PHE A 168 9.97 6.40 -9.06
N LYS A 169 10.46 5.49 -9.92
CA LYS A 169 9.98 5.32 -11.30
C LYS A 169 8.91 4.24 -11.40
N GLN A 170 9.07 3.17 -10.61
CA GLN A 170 8.19 2.01 -10.57
C GLN A 170 7.90 1.65 -9.10
N PRO A 171 6.87 2.25 -8.51
CA PRO A 171 6.62 2.18 -7.06
C PRO A 171 6.17 0.78 -6.62
N GLY A 172 5.58 0.05 -7.56
CA GLY A 172 5.12 -1.33 -7.41
C GLY A 172 6.22 -2.40 -7.50
N ALA A 173 7.48 -2.03 -7.75
CA ALA A 173 8.57 -3.00 -7.94
C ALA A 173 9.01 -3.69 -6.65
N HIS A 174 8.78 -3.07 -5.48
CA HIS A 174 9.30 -3.50 -4.19
C HIS A 174 8.21 -3.44 -3.13
N LEU A 175 8.09 -4.47 -2.28
CA LEU A 175 6.97 -4.59 -1.34
C LEU A 175 6.93 -3.44 -0.31
N PHE A 176 8.08 -3.07 0.26
CA PHE A 176 8.16 -1.96 1.20
C PHE A 176 7.70 -0.64 0.59
N PHE A 177 8.20 -0.31 -0.61
CA PHE A 177 7.84 0.93 -1.28
C PHE A 177 6.39 0.92 -1.78
N THR A 178 5.92 -0.22 -2.28
CA THR A 178 4.51 -0.42 -2.68
C THR A 178 3.57 -0.08 -1.53
N ALA A 179 3.90 -0.47 -0.29
CA ALA A 179 3.12 -0.18 0.90
C ALA A 179 2.99 1.33 1.21
N LEU A 180 3.87 2.18 0.67
CA LEU A 180 3.85 3.65 0.80
C LEU A 180 3.03 4.35 -0.30
N THR A 181 2.34 3.60 -1.15
CA THR A 181 1.62 4.19 -2.29
C THR A 181 0.12 3.94 -2.20
N TYR A 182 -0.42 3.08 -3.07
CA TYR A 182 -1.84 2.94 -3.30
C TYR A 182 -2.40 1.64 -2.76
N PRO A 183 -3.48 1.69 -1.95
CA PRO A 183 -4.11 0.50 -1.40
C PRO A 183 -4.44 -0.59 -2.44
N HIS A 184 -4.93 -0.20 -3.62
CA HIS A 184 -5.30 -1.17 -4.66
C HIS A 184 -4.09 -1.92 -5.25
N ILE A 185 -2.93 -1.27 -5.40
CA ILE A 185 -1.69 -1.95 -5.83
C ILE A 185 -1.24 -2.92 -4.75
N ILE A 186 -1.27 -2.49 -3.48
CA ILE A 186 -0.88 -3.32 -2.33
C ILE A 186 -1.74 -4.59 -2.24
N ILE A 187 -3.07 -4.45 -2.30
CA ILE A 187 -4.00 -5.59 -2.31
C ILE A 187 -3.85 -6.42 -3.57
N GLY A 188 -3.69 -5.80 -4.74
CA GLY A 188 -3.46 -6.51 -5.99
C GLY A 188 -2.24 -7.44 -5.92
N THR A 189 -1.12 -6.95 -5.38
CA THR A 189 0.07 -7.77 -5.14
C THR A 189 -0.22 -8.92 -4.17
N ALA A 190 -0.96 -8.67 -3.09
CA ALA A 190 -1.34 -9.73 -2.15
C ALA A 190 -2.21 -10.80 -2.82
N VAL A 191 -3.16 -10.40 -3.66
CA VAL A 191 -4.02 -11.32 -4.42
C VAL A 191 -3.20 -12.15 -5.40
N ILE A 192 -2.24 -11.57 -6.12
CA ILE A 192 -1.33 -12.31 -7.01
C ILE A 192 -0.56 -13.38 -6.24
N LEU A 193 -0.01 -13.03 -5.07
CA LEU A 193 0.70 -14.02 -4.23
C LEU A 193 -0.23 -15.14 -3.75
N VAL A 194 -1.48 -14.83 -3.41
CA VAL A 194 -2.47 -15.85 -3.02
C VAL A 194 -2.84 -16.75 -4.19
N ASP A 195 -3.02 -16.19 -5.39
CA ASP A 195 -3.33 -16.93 -6.61
C ASP A 195 -2.22 -17.93 -6.94
N MET A 196 -0.96 -17.51 -6.84
CA MET A 196 0.20 -18.39 -7.01
C MET A 196 0.28 -19.54 -5.99
N LEU A 197 -0.40 -19.44 -4.83
CA LEU A 197 -0.49 -20.52 -3.85
C LEU A 197 -1.66 -21.48 -4.11
N ALA A 198 -2.59 -21.09 -4.98
CA ALA A 198 -3.76 -21.89 -5.35
C ALA A 198 -3.53 -22.75 -6.61
N LEU A 199 -2.56 -22.37 -7.45
CA LEU A 199 -2.05 -23.12 -8.60
C LEU A 199 -1.14 -24.28 -8.16
#